data_AF-A0A8T5AWC2-F1
#
_entry.id   AF-A0A8T5AWC2-F1
#
_cell.length_a   1.000
_cell.length_b   1.000
_cell.length_c   1.000
_cell.angle_alpha   90.00
_cell.angle_beta   90.00
_cell.angle_gamma   90.00
#
_symmetry.space_group_name_H-M   'P 1'
#
loop_
_entity.id
_entity.type
_entity.pdbx_description
1 polymer ?
#
loop_
_entity_poly.entity_id
_entity_poly.type
_entity_poly.pdbx_seq_one_letter_code
_entity_poly.pdbx_strand_id
1 'polypeptide(L)'
;MYIVFSEKCLEYWVPEHPESPDRVFRAYRLLRDKGFRFIEAEPCSEEDLLLVHNKEFVERIKNENFYDPDTPNLPGIYNYARLAVGSAIKSMEIALDGEKSFSLMRPPGHHAGVNGSALGAPTLGFCYFNNIAIACKKALQKVNRIAIVDIDCHHGNGTQEIFFMNPRVLFVSIHRYGGVYPGTGEKSQENCLNYPLTHAVGDEEYIKVLNSALKEVEKFDPDLIAVSAGFDTYKYDPVCTLGLNIEAYTIIGRMISKLDRKTFAVLEGGYGRDFPNCVLNFLNGLSRNRELI
;
A
#
# COMPACT_ATOMS: atom_id res chain seq x y z
N MET A 1 0.72 -5.98 -17.52
CA MET A 1 0.92 -5.78 -16.07
C MET A 1 2.20 -6.47 -15.62
N TYR A 2 3.04 -5.75 -14.87
CA TYR A 2 4.30 -6.24 -14.32
C TYR A 2 4.23 -6.36 -12.79
N ILE A 3 4.92 -7.37 -12.24
CA ILE A 3 5.12 -7.53 -10.81
C ILE A 3 6.57 -7.18 -10.50
N VAL A 4 6.80 -6.22 -9.61
CA VAL A 4 8.13 -5.87 -9.14
C VAL A 4 8.39 -6.61 -7.83
N PHE A 5 9.45 -7.40 -7.80
CA PHE A 5 9.77 -8.32 -6.70
C PHE A 5 11.27 -8.56 -6.61
N SER A 6 11.80 -8.75 -5.40
CA SER A 6 13.15 -9.26 -5.17
C SER A 6 13.12 -10.30 -4.05
N GLU A 7 13.74 -11.45 -4.30
CA GLU A 7 13.83 -12.54 -3.30
C GLU A 7 14.58 -12.13 -2.02
N LYS A 8 15.38 -11.06 -2.07
CA LYS A 8 16.03 -10.48 -0.87
C LYS A 8 15.01 -10.08 0.20
N CYS A 9 13.79 -9.73 -0.20
CA CYS A 9 12.73 -9.44 0.76
C CYS A 9 12.27 -10.68 1.54
N LEU A 10 12.83 -11.88 1.30
CA LEU A 10 12.55 -13.10 2.05
C LEU A 10 13.59 -13.38 3.16
N GLU A 11 14.70 -12.63 3.18
CA GLU A 11 15.88 -12.95 4.00
C GLU A 11 15.75 -12.50 5.47
N TYR A 12 14.93 -11.48 5.76
CA TYR A 12 14.72 -10.96 7.11
C TYR A 12 13.38 -11.43 7.70
N TRP A 13 13.35 -11.75 8.99
CA TRP A 13 12.12 -12.20 9.67
C TRP A 13 12.27 -12.19 11.19
N VAL A 14 11.13 -12.25 11.88
CA VAL A 14 11.01 -12.52 13.32
C VAL A 14 10.06 -13.72 13.49
N PRO A 15 10.37 -14.69 14.37
CA PRO A 15 9.46 -15.79 14.67
C PRO A 15 8.06 -15.28 15.04
N GLU A 16 7.02 -15.95 14.53
CA GLU A 16 5.60 -15.69 14.83
C GLU A 16 5.08 -14.29 14.45
N HIS A 17 5.92 -13.44 13.86
CA HIS A 17 5.51 -12.12 13.42
C HIS A 17 4.59 -12.21 12.18
N PRO A 18 3.43 -11.50 12.16
CA PRO A 18 2.51 -11.56 11.02
C PRO A 18 3.16 -11.12 9.71
N GLU A 19 3.91 -10.02 9.71
CA GLU A 19 4.75 -9.58 8.58
C GLU A 19 5.92 -10.57 8.43
N SER A 20 5.77 -11.54 7.53
CA SER A 20 6.70 -12.67 7.37
C SER A 20 7.04 -12.94 5.91
N PRO A 21 8.21 -13.55 5.62
CA PRO A 21 8.60 -13.97 4.28
C PRO A 21 7.57 -14.86 3.58
N ASP A 22 6.91 -15.75 4.34
CA ASP A 22 5.98 -16.75 3.80
C ASP A 22 4.81 -16.11 3.04
N ARG A 23 4.31 -14.97 3.53
CA ARG A 23 3.23 -14.21 2.89
C ARG A 23 3.55 -13.91 1.43
N VAL A 24 4.66 -13.22 1.20
CA VAL A 24 5.06 -12.77 -0.13
C VAL A 24 5.63 -13.90 -0.97
N PHE A 25 6.30 -14.89 -0.36
CA PHE A 25 6.79 -16.07 -1.08
C PHE A 25 5.64 -16.87 -1.71
N ARG A 26 4.56 -17.11 -0.96
CA ARG A 26 3.39 -17.86 -1.46
C ARG A 26 2.65 -17.09 -2.55
N ALA A 27 2.51 -15.78 -2.41
CA ALA A 27 1.98 -14.92 -3.46
C ALA A 27 2.86 -14.94 -4.72
N TYR A 28 4.18 -14.81 -4.55
CA TYR A 28 5.16 -14.88 -5.65
C TYR A 28 5.04 -16.19 -6.42
N ARG A 29 5.05 -17.34 -5.72
CA ARG A 29 4.88 -18.67 -6.32
C ARG A 29 3.59 -18.78 -7.12
N LEU A 30 2.47 -18.40 -6.51
CA LEU A 30 1.16 -18.45 -7.17
C LEU A 30 1.10 -17.58 -8.42
N LEU A 31 1.57 -16.33 -8.34
CA LEU A 31 1.55 -15.39 -9.46
C LEU A 31 2.48 -15.82 -10.59
N ARG A 32 3.66 -16.37 -10.26
CA ARG A 32 4.58 -16.94 -11.25
C ARG A 32 3.96 -18.13 -11.97
N ASP A 33 3.31 -19.04 -11.25
CA ASP A 33 2.63 -20.20 -11.83
C ASP A 33 1.43 -19.79 -12.70
N LYS A 34 0.84 -18.59 -12.45
CA LYS A 34 -0.20 -17.98 -13.28
C LYS A 34 0.35 -17.16 -14.47
N GLY A 35 1.67 -17.10 -14.66
CA GLY A 35 2.30 -16.48 -15.82
C GLY A 35 2.47 -14.96 -15.74
N PHE A 36 2.40 -14.37 -14.55
CA PHE A 36 2.73 -12.95 -14.37
C PHE A 36 4.21 -12.68 -14.68
N ARG A 37 4.50 -11.52 -15.27
CA ARG A 37 5.87 -11.09 -15.59
C ARG A 37 6.50 -10.42 -14.38
N PHE A 38 7.68 -10.88 -13.99
CA PHE A 38 8.43 -10.34 -12.86
C PHE A 38 9.59 -9.47 -13.34
N ILE A 39 9.81 -8.36 -12.62
CA ILE A 39 10.95 -7.44 -12.77
C ILE A 39 11.61 -7.29 -11.40
N GLU A 40 12.93 -7.26 -11.37
CA GLU A 40 13.68 -7.08 -10.13
C GLU A 40 13.64 -5.63 -9.65
N ALA A 41 13.54 -5.46 -8.32
CA ALA A 41 13.66 -4.18 -7.66
C ALA A 41 15.14 -3.84 -7.39
N GLU A 42 15.50 -2.57 -7.52
CA GLU A 42 16.75 -2.02 -7.01
C GLU A 42 16.44 -1.15 -5.78
N PRO A 43 17.36 -1.03 -4.80
CA PRO A 43 17.13 -0.16 -3.65
C PRO A 43 17.06 1.31 -4.08
N CYS A 44 16.12 2.06 -3.50
CA CYS A 44 16.03 3.51 -3.74
C CYS A 44 17.27 4.23 -3.21
N SER A 45 17.53 5.46 -3.67
CA SER A 45 18.61 6.27 -3.11
C SER A 45 18.22 6.87 -1.75
N GLU A 46 19.19 7.43 -1.01
CA GLU A 46 18.87 8.14 0.23
C GLU A 46 18.12 9.46 -0.07
N GLU A 47 18.43 10.11 -1.19
CA GLU A 47 17.73 11.30 -1.68
C GLU A 47 16.25 11.01 -1.96
N ASP A 48 15.92 9.80 -2.45
CA ASP A 48 14.52 9.38 -2.61
C ASP A 48 13.81 9.32 -1.24
N LEU A 49 14.45 8.77 -0.19
CA LEU A 49 13.88 8.72 1.15
C LEU A 49 13.61 10.13 1.71
N LEU A 50 14.54 11.06 1.47
CA LEU A 50 14.48 12.44 1.93
C LEU A 50 13.42 13.30 1.20
N LEU A 51 12.76 12.78 0.15
CA LEU A 51 11.57 13.42 -0.44
C LEU A 51 10.37 13.45 0.51
N VAL A 52 10.35 12.54 1.48
CA VAL A 52 9.24 12.34 2.42
C VAL A 52 9.72 12.45 3.85
N HIS A 53 10.76 11.69 4.19
CA HIS A 53 11.19 11.54 5.57
C HIS A 53 12.24 12.58 5.93
N ASN A 54 12.21 13.05 7.17
CA ASN A 54 13.28 13.91 7.66
C ASN A 54 14.59 13.11 7.84
N LYS A 55 15.70 13.84 7.82
CA LYS A 55 17.03 13.24 7.88
C LYS A 55 17.25 12.46 9.18
N GLU A 56 16.73 12.98 10.28
CA GLU A 56 16.85 12.36 11.60
C GLU A 56 16.19 10.97 11.62
N PHE A 57 15.00 10.82 11.02
CA PHE A 57 14.32 9.54 10.94
C PHE A 57 15.04 8.55 10.02
N VAL A 58 15.49 9.01 8.84
CA VAL A 58 16.28 8.17 7.93
C VAL A 58 17.53 7.64 8.63
N GLU A 59 18.27 8.50 9.33
CA GLU A 59 19.46 8.11 10.09
C GLU A 59 19.13 7.20 11.28
N ARG A 60 17.98 7.37 11.96
CA ARG A 60 17.54 6.45 13.02
C ARG A 60 17.31 5.03 12.49
N ILE A 61 16.63 4.89 11.34
CA ILE A 61 16.42 3.57 10.73
C ILE A 61 17.74 2.98 10.22
N LYS A 62 18.57 3.80 9.55
CA LYS A 62 19.87 3.40 9.00
C LYS A 62 20.85 2.90 10.05
N ASN A 63 20.88 3.55 11.21
CA ASN A 63 21.76 3.19 12.32
C ASN A 63 21.09 2.21 13.29
N GLU A 64 19.94 1.62 12.94
CA GLU A 64 19.22 0.64 13.76
C GLU A 64 18.96 1.19 15.18
N ASN A 65 18.68 2.50 15.29
CA ASN A 65 18.49 3.23 16.54
C ASN A 65 17.04 3.70 16.68
N PHE A 66 16.14 2.73 16.70
CA PHE A 66 14.72 2.95 16.95
C PHE A 66 14.14 1.75 17.70
N TYR A 67 12.97 1.99 18.29
CA TYR A 67 12.18 0.97 18.94
C TYR A 67 10.72 1.22 18.57
N ASP A 68 10.04 0.14 18.26
CA ASP A 68 8.59 0.09 18.09
C ASP A 68 8.11 -1.29 18.55
N PRO A 69 6.97 -1.41 19.25
CA PRO A 69 6.51 -2.69 19.79
C PRO A 69 6.19 -3.74 18.73
N ASP A 70 5.74 -3.31 17.55
CA ASP A 70 5.28 -4.21 16.49
C ASP A 70 6.18 -4.16 15.26
N THR A 71 7.07 -3.17 15.13
CA THR A 71 7.99 -3.05 13.99
C THR A 71 9.41 -3.42 14.40
N PRO A 72 9.89 -4.64 14.06
CA PRO A 72 11.15 -5.15 14.60
C PRO A 72 12.38 -4.41 14.10
N ASN A 73 13.26 -4.01 15.01
CA ASN A 73 14.58 -3.51 14.64
C ASN A 73 15.54 -4.68 14.38
N LEU A 74 15.77 -4.99 13.10
CA LEU A 74 16.57 -6.13 12.65
C LEU A 74 17.87 -5.67 11.96
N PRO A 75 18.97 -6.46 12.08
CA PRO A 75 20.18 -6.19 11.34
C PRO A 75 19.94 -6.08 9.83
N GLY A 76 20.38 -4.98 9.23
CA GLY A 76 20.26 -4.70 7.81
C GLY A 76 18.87 -4.26 7.34
N ILE A 77 17.91 -4.02 8.25
CA ILE A 77 16.54 -3.65 7.91
C ILE A 77 16.44 -2.43 6.99
N TYR A 78 17.36 -1.47 7.15
CA TYR A 78 17.48 -0.30 6.28
C TYR A 78 17.63 -0.66 4.79
N ASN A 79 18.42 -1.68 4.46
CA ASN A 79 18.64 -2.08 3.07
C ASN A 79 17.39 -2.75 2.47
N TYR A 80 16.69 -3.59 3.24
CA TYR A 80 15.43 -4.21 2.81
C TYR A 80 14.31 -3.17 2.66
N ALA A 81 14.22 -2.21 3.58
CA ALA A 81 13.27 -1.11 3.49
C ALA A 81 13.53 -0.23 2.25
N ARG A 82 14.79 0.08 1.93
CA ARG A 82 15.15 0.77 0.68
C ARG A 82 14.77 -0.02 -0.58
N LEU A 83 14.89 -1.34 -0.53
CA LEU A 83 14.49 -2.22 -1.62
C LEU A 83 12.97 -2.23 -1.83
N ALA A 84 12.19 -2.22 -0.74
CA ALA A 84 10.73 -2.08 -0.82
C ALA A 84 10.30 -0.74 -1.42
N VAL A 85 10.93 0.37 -1.00
CA VAL A 85 10.70 1.70 -1.59
C VAL A 85 11.09 1.72 -3.07
N GLY A 86 12.25 1.15 -3.41
CA GLY A 86 12.73 1.10 -4.79
C GLY A 86 11.80 0.29 -5.72
N SER A 87 11.18 -0.76 -5.20
CA SER A 87 10.13 -1.51 -5.90
C SER A 87 8.85 -0.68 -6.14
N ALA A 88 8.45 0.14 -5.18
CA ALA A 88 7.32 1.07 -5.35
C ALA A 88 7.65 2.15 -6.40
N ILE A 89 8.87 2.70 -6.38
CA ILE A 89 9.35 3.63 -7.41
C ILE A 89 9.34 2.96 -8.79
N LYS A 90 9.88 1.74 -8.91
CA LYS A 90 9.92 1.02 -10.18
C LYS A 90 8.53 0.72 -10.72
N SER A 91 7.60 0.33 -9.83
CA SER A 91 6.19 0.14 -10.20
C SER A 91 5.58 1.45 -10.71
N MET A 92 5.82 2.56 -10.01
CA MET A 92 5.36 3.88 -10.45
C MET A 92 5.91 4.26 -11.83
N GLU A 93 7.20 4.02 -12.10
CA GLU A 93 7.80 4.29 -13.42
C GLU A 93 7.13 3.50 -14.54
N ILE A 94 6.90 2.20 -14.33
CA ILE A 94 6.21 1.32 -15.29
C ILE A 94 4.78 1.85 -15.57
N ALA A 95 4.07 2.32 -14.54
CA ALA A 95 2.75 2.94 -14.70
C ALA A 95 2.79 4.25 -15.47
N LEU A 96 3.82 5.07 -15.27
CA LEU A 96 4.02 6.28 -16.06
C LEU A 96 4.25 5.99 -17.55
N ASP A 97 4.86 4.86 -17.87
CA ASP A 97 5.07 4.36 -19.24
C ASP A 97 3.81 3.72 -19.85
N GLY A 98 2.69 3.69 -19.12
CA GLY A 98 1.39 3.22 -19.59
C GLY A 98 1.05 1.78 -19.24
N GLU A 99 1.92 1.08 -18.51
CA GLU A 99 1.72 -0.31 -18.12
C GLU A 99 1.32 -0.41 -16.65
N LYS A 100 0.26 -1.16 -16.31
CA LYS A 100 -0.07 -1.38 -14.90
C LYS A 100 1.02 -2.19 -14.20
N SER A 101 1.26 -1.91 -12.92
CA SER A 101 2.32 -2.56 -12.15
C SER A 101 1.91 -2.82 -10.70
N PHE A 102 2.58 -3.77 -10.06
CA PHE A 102 2.39 -4.08 -8.65
C PHE A 102 3.72 -4.38 -7.96
N SER A 103 4.02 -3.66 -6.89
CA SER A 103 5.16 -3.96 -6.00
C SER A 103 4.74 -5.03 -4.99
N LEU A 104 5.25 -6.25 -5.15
CA LEU A 104 5.04 -7.38 -4.24
C LEU A 104 6.16 -7.43 -3.18
N MET A 105 6.47 -6.31 -2.55
CA MET A 105 7.60 -6.21 -1.62
C MET A 105 7.17 -6.04 -0.18
N ARG A 106 8.09 -6.38 0.71
CA ARG A 106 8.06 -6.14 2.15
C ARG A 106 9.39 -5.49 2.57
N PRO A 107 9.40 -4.61 3.58
CA PRO A 107 8.30 -4.26 4.50
C PRO A 107 7.26 -3.28 3.89
N PRO A 108 6.04 -3.17 4.49
CA PRO A 108 5.01 -2.20 4.07
C PRO A 108 5.40 -0.75 4.39
N GLY A 109 4.53 0.22 4.07
CA GLY A 109 4.89 1.65 4.15
C GLY A 109 3.84 2.63 4.67
N HIS A 110 2.53 2.40 4.50
CA HIS A 110 1.53 3.49 4.62
C HIS A 110 1.39 4.14 6.01
N HIS A 111 1.91 3.51 7.07
CA HIS A 111 1.90 4.04 8.44
C HIS A 111 3.10 4.94 8.77
N ALA A 112 4.18 4.89 7.98
CA ALA A 112 5.38 5.68 8.25
C ALA A 112 5.14 7.16 7.91
N GLY A 113 5.12 8.04 8.92
CA GLY A 113 5.07 9.48 8.76
C GLY A 113 6.46 10.12 8.50
N VAL A 114 6.50 11.44 8.37
CA VAL A 114 7.72 12.21 8.04
C VAL A 114 8.87 11.92 9.02
N ASN A 115 8.58 11.77 10.30
CA ASN A 115 9.58 11.51 11.34
C ASN A 115 9.47 10.10 11.97
N GLY A 116 8.70 9.22 11.34
CA GLY A 116 8.33 7.91 11.88
C GLY A 116 7.04 7.90 12.71
N SER A 117 6.48 9.06 13.05
CA SER A 117 5.17 9.21 13.69
C SER A 117 4.21 9.94 12.77
N ALA A 118 2.91 9.68 12.93
CA ALA A 118 1.88 10.37 12.16
C ALA A 118 0.63 10.63 13.00
N LEU A 119 0.11 11.85 12.93
CA LEU A 119 -1.17 12.27 13.53
C LEU A 119 -1.30 11.98 15.04
N GLY A 120 -0.18 12.01 15.78
CA GLY A 120 -0.16 11.78 17.23
C GLY A 120 -0.46 10.34 17.66
N ALA A 121 -0.42 9.38 16.74
CA ALA A 121 -0.69 7.97 16.99
C ALA A 121 0.58 7.11 17.11
N PRO A 122 0.50 5.91 17.72
CA PRO A 122 1.59 4.93 17.77
C PRO A 122 2.15 4.63 16.37
N THR A 123 3.44 4.36 16.30
CA THR A 123 4.23 4.50 15.08
C THR A 123 4.34 3.21 14.27
N LEU A 124 4.90 3.36 13.06
CA LEU A 124 5.39 2.33 12.15
C LEU A 124 4.41 1.24 11.70
N GLY A 125 3.80 0.41 12.55
CA GLY A 125 2.82 -0.60 12.11
C GLY A 125 3.40 -1.53 11.03
N PHE A 126 4.54 -2.14 11.35
CA PHE A 126 5.41 -2.89 10.44
C PHE A 126 6.15 -2.08 9.36
N CYS A 127 5.91 -0.77 9.24
CA CYS A 127 6.44 0.08 8.18
C CYS A 127 7.72 0.82 8.61
N TYR A 128 8.70 0.94 7.73
CA TYR A 128 9.97 1.66 8.03
C TYR A 128 10.09 2.94 7.21
N PHE A 129 9.68 2.91 5.95
CA PHE A 129 9.59 4.06 5.06
C PHE A 129 8.26 4.01 4.32
N ASN A 130 7.72 5.17 3.95
CA ASN A 130 6.45 5.25 3.26
C ASN A 130 6.63 5.01 1.76
N ASN A 131 6.62 3.72 1.40
CA ASN A 131 6.84 3.22 0.04
C ASN A 131 6.00 3.98 -1.00
N ILE A 132 4.69 4.08 -0.78
CA ILE A 132 3.77 4.70 -1.73
C ILE A 132 3.94 6.22 -1.79
N ALA A 133 4.19 6.88 -0.64
CA ALA A 133 4.35 8.32 -0.60
C ALA A 133 5.64 8.77 -1.30
N ILE A 134 6.75 8.05 -1.12
CA ILE A 134 8.01 8.34 -1.80
C ILE A 134 7.84 8.20 -3.32
N ALA A 135 7.22 7.11 -3.78
CA ALA A 135 6.91 6.91 -5.19
C ALA A 135 6.02 8.05 -5.74
N CYS A 136 5.01 8.49 -4.98
CA CYS A 136 4.13 9.59 -5.38
C CYS A 136 4.84 10.95 -5.40
N LYS A 137 5.69 11.28 -4.43
CA LYS A 137 6.49 12.52 -4.44
C LYS A 137 7.39 12.59 -5.68
N LYS A 138 8.00 11.48 -6.07
CA LYS A 138 8.82 11.37 -7.28
C LYS A 138 7.96 11.49 -8.54
N ALA A 139 6.79 10.87 -8.57
CA ALA A 139 5.84 10.97 -9.68
C ALA A 139 5.33 12.41 -9.91
N LEU A 140 5.10 13.19 -8.86
CA LEU A 140 4.68 14.60 -8.95
C LEU A 140 5.69 15.52 -9.67
N GLN A 141 6.90 15.04 -9.97
CA GLN A 141 7.83 15.75 -10.85
C GLN A 141 7.49 15.58 -12.34
N LYS A 142 6.67 14.58 -12.68
CA LYS A 142 6.31 14.19 -14.05
C LYS A 142 4.80 14.32 -14.34
N VAL A 143 3.95 14.30 -13.32
CA VAL A 143 2.48 14.43 -13.44
C VAL A 143 1.93 15.50 -12.51
N ASN A 144 0.74 16.04 -12.80
CA ASN A 144 0.16 17.16 -12.06
C ASN A 144 -0.65 16.70 -10.84
N ARG A 145 -1.49 15.68 -11.00
CA ARG A 145 -2.41 15.19 -9.96
C ARG A 145 -2.28 13.68 -9.74
N ILE A 146 -2.23 13.27 -8.48
CA ILE A 146 -2.19 11.85 -8.08
C ILE A 146 -3.34 11.55 -7.13
N ALA A 147 -4.04 10.45 -7.34
CA ALA A 147 -4.95 9.90 -6.33
C ALA A 147 -4.30 8.68 -5.68
N ILE A 148 -4.23 8.67 -4.35
CA ILE A 148 -3.79 7.53 -3.56
C ILE A 148 -5.04 6.86 -2.98
N VAL A 149 -5.30 5.62 -3.37
CA VAL A 149 -6.42 4.81 -2.90
C VAL A 149 -5.88 3.72 -1.97
N ASP A 150 -6.13 3.87 -0.68
CA ASP A 150 -5.73 2.93 0.35
C ASP A 150 -6.89 1.98 0.68
N ILE A 151 -6.68 0.70 0.36
CA ILE A 151 -7.65 -0.39 0.58
C ILE A 151 -7.23 -1.32 1.72
N ASP A 152 -6.14 -1.00 2.43
CA ASP A 152 -5.71 -1.71 3.64
C ASP A 152 -6.75 -1.57 4.76
N CYS A 153 -6.85 -2.56 5.64
CA CYS A 153 -7.80 -2.56 6.75
C CYS A 153 -7.49 -1.46 7.77
N HIS A 154 -6.25 -0.99 7.84
CA HIS A 154 -5.81 0.05 8.74
C HIS A 154 -5.72 1.40 8.02
N HIS A 155 -5.96 2.48 8.77
CA HIS A 155 -5.78 3.82 8.22
C HIS A 155 -4.30 4.07 7.89
N GLY A 156 -3.99 4.40 6.63
CA GLY A 156 -2.68 4.89 6.17
C GLY A 156 -2.33 6.28 6.70
N ASN A 157 -2.23 6.40 8.03
CA ASN A 157 -2.00 7.64 8.77
C ASN A 157 -0.71 8.37 8.37
N GLY A 158 0.35 7.63 8.05
CA GLY A 158 1.60 8.21 7.53
C GLY A 158 1.38 8.87 6.18
N THR A 159 0.72 8.17 5.26
CA THR A 159 0.40 8.70 3.93
C THR A 159 -0.50 9.94 4.02
N GLN A 160 -1.50 9.92 4.90
CA GLN A 160 -2.33 11.10 5.17
C GLN A 160 -1.47 12.28 5.67
N GLU A 161 -0.64 12.08 6.69
CA GLU A 161 0.21 13.13 7.27
C GLU A 161 1.12 13.77 6.22
N ILE A 162 1.75 12.96 5.36
CA ILE A 162 2.70 13.42 4.34
C ILE A 162 2.05 14.29 3.25
N PHE A 163 0.79 14.00 2.90
CA PHE A 163 0.08 14.69 1.81
C PHE A 163 -1.00 15.66 2.27
N PHE A 164 -1.20 15.80 3.58
CA PHE A 164 -2.18 16.73 4.12
C PHE A 164 -1.95 18.15 3.55
N MET A 165 -3.03 18.81 3.14
CA MET A 165 -3.02 20.14 2.50
C MET A 165 -2.31 20.24 1.14
N ASN A 166 -1.96 19.12 0.50
CA ASN A 166 -1.40 19.14 -0.84
C ASN A 166 -2.51 19.08 -1.91
N PRO A 167 -2.80 20.18 -2.65
CA PRO A 167 -3.90 20.20 -3.62
C PRO A 167 -3.65 19.32 -4.86
N ARG A 168 -2.42 18.84 -5.05
CA ARG A 168 -2.04 17.94 -6.15
C ARG A 168 -2.24 16.47 -5.82
N VAL A 169 -2.65 16.15 -4.58
CA VAL A 169 -2.84 14.77 -4.14
C VAL A 169 -4.20 14.62 -3.47
N LEU A 170 -4.99 13.67 -3.95
CA LEU A 170 -6.16 13.17 -3.22
C LEU A 170 -5.75 11.89 -2.50
N PHE A 171 -5.90 11.83 -1.18
CA PHE A 171 -5.76 10.60 -0.41
C PHE A 171 -7.15 10.08 -0.05
N VAL A 172 -7.42 8.81 -0.32
CA VAL A 172 -8.66 8.14 0.05
C VAL A 172 -8.32 6.87 0.80
N SER A 173 -8.87 6.69 2.00
CA SER A 173 -8.65 5.48 2.81
C SER A 173 -9.97 4.91 3.31
N ILE A 174 -10.16 3.60 3.10
CA ILE A 174 -11.33 2.84 3.57
C ILE A 174 -10.82 1.81 4.57
N HIS A 175 -11.03 2.07 5.85
CA HIS A 175 -10.36 1.34 6.92
C HIS A 175 -11.30 1.03 8.08
N ARG A 176 -10.91 0.06 8.88
CA ARG A 176 -11.53 -0.24 10.16
C ARG A 176 -11.21 0.89 11.16
N TYR A 177 -12.21 1.31 11.92
CA TYR A 177 -12.06 2.34 12.96
C TYR A 177 -12.77 1.94 14.25
N GLY A 178 -12.26 2.43 15.39
CA GLY A 178 -12.81 2.17 16.72
C GLY A 178 -12.19 0.93 17.38
N GLY A 179 -11.15 1.15 18.20
CA GLY A 179 -10.47 0.08 18.94
C GLY A 179 -9.44 -0.71 18.13
N VAL A 180 -9.09 -0.25 16.94
CA VAL A 180 -8.06 -0.83 16.07
C VAL A 180 -6.94 0.17 15.80
N TYR A 181 -5.73 -0.34 15.57
CA TYR A 181 -4.59 0.47 15.14
C TYR A 181 -4.92 1.21 13.81
N PRO A 182 -4.41 2.43 13.57
CA PRO A 182 -3.66 3.29 14.49
C PRO A 182 -4.56 4.18 15.38
N GLY A 183 -5.89 4.04 15.31
CA GLY A 183 -6.82 4.90 16.05
C GLY A 183 -7.01 6.31 15.46
N THR A 184 -6.63 6.51 14.19
CA THR A 184 -6.82 7.76 13.44
C THR A 184 -7.72 7.52 12.23
N GLY A 185 -8.00 8.56 11.44
CA GLY A 185 -8.84 8.42 10.23
C GLY A 185 -10.35 8.53 10.49
N GLU A 186 -10.78 8.99 11.67
CA GLU A 186 -12.22 9.13 11.98
C GLU A 186 -12.96 10.08 11.03
N LYS A 187 -12.29 11.13 10.56
CA LYS A 187 -12.92 12.19 9.77
C LYS A 187 -12.07 12.51 8.56
N SER A 188 -12.76 12.83 7.47
CA SER A 188 -12.11 13.43 6.31
C SER A 188 -11.62 14.84 6.66
N GLN A 189 -10.47 15.22 6.13
CA GLN A 189 -9.87 16.54 6.30
C GLN A 189 -9.27 16.98 4.96
N GLU A 190 -9.84 18.03 4.36
CA GLU A 190 -9.31 18.65 3.15
C GLU A 190 -9.18 17.64 1.99
N ASN A 191 -7.96 17.40 1.51
CA ASN A 191 -7.65 16.46 0.43
C ASN A 191 -7.51 14.99 0.89
N CYS A 192 -7.77 14.70 2.17
CA CYS A 192 -7.70 13.37 2.76
C CYS A 192 -9.12 12.90 3.13
N LEU A 193 -9.67 12.02 2.30
CA LEU A 193 -11.02 11.48 2.44
C LEU A 193 -10.97 10.13 3.16
N ASN A 194 -11.47 10.13 4.39
CA ASN A 194 -11.51 8.95 5.25
C ASN A 194 -12.92 8.36 5.29
N TYR A 195 -12.99 7.05 5.06
CA TYR A 195 -14.20 6.24 5.12
C TYR A 195 -14.05 5.19 6.24
N PRO A 196 -14.17 5.61 7.51
CA PRO A 196 -14.02 4.71 8.65
C PRO A 196 -15.20 3.75 8.77
N LEU A 197 -14.91 2.47 9.00
CA LEU A 197 -15.89 1.39 9.17
C LEU A 197 -15.76 0.79 10.56
N THR A 198 -16.83 0.78 11.34
CA THR A 198 -16.77 0.39 12.76
C THR A 198 -16.86 -1.13 13.00
N HIS A 199 -17.28 -1.89 11.99
CA HIS A 199 -17.47 -3.34 12.07
C HIS A 199 -17.04 -4.04 10.78
N ALA A 200 -17.08 -5.38 10.75
CA ALA A 200 -16.79 -6.15 9.56
C ALA A 200 -18.00 -6.05 8.63
N VAL A 201 -17.94 -5.12 7.68
CA VAL A 201 -19.09 -4.72 6.87
C VAL A 201 -19.42 -5.71 5.74
N GLY A 202 -18.48 -6.59 5.39
CA GLY A 202 -18.62 -7.54 4.30
C GLY A 202 -18.58 -6.90 2.91
N ASP A 203 -18.69 -7.74 1.88
CA ASP A 203 -18.47 -7.32 0.48
C ASP A 203 -19.41 -6.20 0.02
N GLU A 204 -20.72 -6.35 0.27
CA GLU A 204 -21.72 -5.45 -0.30
C GLU A 204 -21.52 -4.00 0.16
N GLU A 205 -21.34 -3.79 1.45
CA GLU A 205 -21.17 -2.47 2.03
C GLU A 205 -19.78 -1.90 1.72
N TYR A 206 -18.72 -2.72 1.78
CA TYR A 206 -17.38 -2.27 1.39
C TYR A 206 -17.35 -1.78 -0.06
N ILE A 207 -17.98 -2.52 -0.99
CA ILE A 207 -18.04 -2.14 -2.40
C ILE A 207 -18.86 -0.86 -2.60
N LYS A 208 -19.94 -0.64 -1.84
CA LYS A 208 -20.70 0.63 -1.88
C LYS A 208 -19.83 1.81 -1.43
N VAL A 209 -19.08 1.64 -0.35
CA VAL A 209 -18.17 2.66 0.19
C VAL A 209 -17.03 2.94 -0.78
N LEU A 210 -16.39 1.89 -1.32
CA LEU A 210 -15.37 2.02 -2.35
C LEU A 210 -15.90 2.74 -3.60
N ASN A 211 -17.13 2.44 -4.02
CA ASN A 211 -17.73 3.14 -5.16
C ASN A 211 -17.92 4.65 -4.86
N SER A 212 -18.27 5.01 -3.63
CA SER A 212 -18.34 6.42 -3.20
C SER A 212 -16.96 7.09 -3.25
N ALA A 213 -15.95 6.44 -2.66
CA ALA A 213 -14.56 6.86 -2.70
C ALA A 213 -14.04 7.08 -4.13
N LEU A 214 -14.25 6.12 -5.02
CA LEU A 214 -13.77 6.21 -6.41
C LEU A 214 -14.50 7.27 -7.24
N LYS A 215 -15.73 7.68 -6.87
CA LYS A 215 -16.37 8.85 -7.48
C LYS A 215 -15.64 10.14 -7.14
N GLU A 216 -15.12 10.27 -5.92
CA GLU A 216 -14.30 11.44 -5.56
C GLU A 216 -12.95 11.40 -6.30
N VAL A 217 -12.38 10.21 -6.50
CA VAL A 217 -11.20 10.03 -7.36
C VAL A 217 -11.49 10.44 -8.81
N GLU A 218 -12.63 10.03 -9.37
CA GLU A 218 -13.03 10.42 -10.73
C GLU A 218 -13.22 11.94 -10.86
N LYS A 219 -13.87 12.58 -9.89
CA LYS A 219 -14.03 14.05 -9.84
C LYS A 219 -12.70 14.78 -9.73
N PHE A 220 -11.76 14.24 -8.95
CA PHE A 220 -10.43 14.80 -8.79
C PHE A 220 -9.60 14.70 -10.07
N ASP A 221 -9.93 13.76 -10.96
CA ASP A 221 -9.36 13.58 -12.30
C ASP A 221 -7.82 13.46 -12.28
N PRO A 222 -7.26 12.45 -11.59
CA PRO A 222 -5.82 12.29 -11.45
C PRO A 222 -5.17 11.84 -12.77
N ASP A 223 -3.90 12.20 -12.96
CA ASP A 223 -3.07 11.67 -14.03
C ASP A 223 -2.57 10.25 -13.72
N LEU A 224 -2.46 9.93 -12.43
CA LEU A 224 -1.92 8.68 -11.90
C LEU A 224 -2.70 8.24 -10.65
N ILE A 225 -3.05 6.96 -10.59
CA ILE A 225 -3.60 6.33 -9.41
C ILE A 225 -2.52 5.46 -8.76
N ALA A 226 -2.30 5.67 -7.47
CA ALA A 226 -1.45 4.83 -6.63
C ALA A 226 -2.36 4.05 -5.67
N VAL A 227 -2.19 2.74 -5.57
CA VAL A 227 -3.01 1.92 -4.66
C VAL A 227 -2.15 1.38 -3.52
N SER A 228 -2.45 1.75 -2.28
CA SER A 228 -1.95 1.05 -1.10
C SER A 228 -2.79 -0.21 -0.94
N ALA A 229 -2.24 -1.33 -1.38
CA ALA A 229 -2.95 -2.59 -1.55
C ALA A 229 -2.69 -3.51 -0.36
N GLY A 230 -3.47 -3.29 0.71
CA GLY A 230 -3.59 -4.22 1.83
C GLY A 230 -4.71 -5.25 1.60
N PHE A 231 -4.49 -6.45 2.13
CA PHE A 231 -5.42 -7.59 1.97
C PHE A 231 -5.89 -8.17 3.31
N ASP A 232 -5.61 -7.46 4.40
CA ASP A 232 -6.08 -7.74 5.77
C ASP A 232 -7.53 -7.30 6.01
N THR A 233 -8.21 -6.82 4.96
CA THR A 233 -9.67 -6.69 4.92
C THR A 233 -10.38 -8.06 4.79
N TYR A 234 -9.63 -9.13 4.49
CA TYR A 234 -10.13 -10.48 4.27
C TYR A 234 -10.78 -11.08 5.52
N LYS A 235 -11.87 -11.84 5.36
CA LYS A 235 -12.68 -12.36 6.48
C LYS A 235 -11.95 -13.27 7.47
N TYR A 236 -10.85 -13.91 7.06
CA TYR A 236 -10.04 -14.78 7.93
C TYR A 236 -8.60 -14.26 8.09
N ASP A 237 -8.40 -12.96 7.89
CA ASP A 237 -7.13 -12.35 8.25
C ASP A 237 -6.99 -12.26 9.80
N PRO A 238 -5.82 -12.62 10.36
CA PRO A 238 -5.63 -12.67 11.80
C PRO A 238 -5.32 -11.32 12.45
N VAL A 239 -4.96 -10.29 11.68
CA VAL A 239 -4.56 -8.98 12.23
C VAL A 239 -5.74 -8.01 12.27
N CYS A 240 -6.46 -7.90 11.16
CA CYS A 240 -7.66 -7.07 11.03
C CYS A 240 -8.68 -7.80 10.16
N THR A 241 -9.89 -7.25 10.04
CA THR A 241 -10.82 -7.73 9.02
C THR A 241 -11.95 -6.73 8.78
N LEU A 242 -12.38 -6.64 7.52
CA LEU A 242 -13.66 -6.04 7.13
C LEU A 242 -14.66 -7.08 6.64
N GLY A 243 -14.33 -8.38 6.73
CA GLY A 243 -15.22 -9.47 6.37
C GLY A 243 -15.26 -9.78 4.87
N LEU A 244 -14.25 -9.38 4.10
CA LEU A 244 -14.27 -9.54 2.65
C LEU A 244 -14.01 -10.99 2.21
N ASN A 245 -14.72 -11.44 1.18
CA ASN A 245 -14.41 -12.69 0.48
C ASN A 245 -13.34 -12.48 -0.60
N ILE A 246 -12.73 -13.58 -1.06
CA ILE A 246 -11.64 -13.54 -2.05
C ILE A 246 -12.12 -12.90 -3.36
N GLU A 247 -13.37 -13.16 -3.74
CA GLU A 247 -14.00 -12.66 -4.97
C GLU A 247 -14.17 -11.14 -4.98
N ALA A 248 -14.32 -10.52 -3.80
CA ALA A 248 -14.44 -9.07 -3.66
C ALA A 248 -13.21 -8.35 -4.21
N TYR A 249 -12.02 -8.92 -4.04
CA TYR A 249 -10.78 -8.33 -4.56
C TYR A 249 -10.78 -8.22 -6.10
N THR A 250 -11.40 -9.17 -6.81
CA THR A 250 -11.59 -9.03 -8.27
C THR A 250 -12.47 -7.82 -8.60
N ILE A 251 -13.52 -7.57 -7.81
CA ILE A 251 -14.41 -6.43 -8.01
C ILE A 251 -13.66 -5.12 -7.70
N ILE A 252 -12.92 -5.06 -6.59
CA ILE A 252 -12.09 -3.91 -6.20
C ILE A 252 -11.11 -3.54 -7.31
N GLY A 253 -10.33 -4.51 -7.81
CA GLY A 253 -9.38 -4.28 -8.89
C GLY A 253 -10.07 -3.79 -10.17
N ARG A 254 -11.25 -4.34 -10.52
CA ARG A 254 -12.03 -3.87 -11.68
C ARG A 254 -12.56 -2.45 -11.51
N MET A 255 -13.02 -2.08 -10.33
CA MET A 255 -13.54 -0.73 -10.07
C MET A 255 -12.45 0.31 -10.25
N ILE A 256 -11.24 0.04 -9.74
CA ILE A 256 -10.08 0.92 -9.93
C ILE A 256 -9.67 0.95 -11.43
N SER A 257 -9.60 -0.21 -12.09
CA SER A 257 -9.27 -0.30 -13.52
C SER A 257 -10.22 0.51 -14.42
N LYS A 258 -11.51 0.58 -14.07
CA LYS A 258 -12.54 1.31 -14.83
C LYS A 258 -12.33 2.82 -14.88
N LEU A 259 -11.54 3.38 -13.95
CA LEU A 259 -11.16 4.81 -13.98
C LEU A 259 -10.26 5.15 -15.17
N ASP A 260 -9.68 4.15 -15.85
CA ASP A 260 -8.91 4.32 -17.09
C ASP A 260 -7.79 5.38 -16.96
N ARG A 261 -7.04 5.24 -15.88
CA ARG A 261 -5.85 6.04 -15.56
C ARG A 261 -4.62 5.15 -15.47
N LYS A 262 -3.45 5.77 -15.59
CA LYS A 262 -2.18 5.11 -15.23
C LYS A 262 -2.30 4.63 -13.79
N THR A 263 -1.88 3.40 -13.49
CA THR A 263 -2.07 2.82 -12.15
C THR A 263 -0.92 1.93 -11.76
N PHE A 264 -0.39 2.15 -10.56
CA PHE A 264 0.48 1.20 -9.87
C PHE A 264 -0.11 0.88 -8.49
N ALA A 265 0.19 -0.31 -8.00
CA ALA A 265 -0.20 -0.75 -6.66
C ALA A 265 1.05 -1.15 -5.86
N VAL A 266 1.01 -0.96 -4.56
CA VAL A 266 2.08 -1.30 -3.62
C VAL A 266 1.49 -2.16 -2.52
N LEU A 267 2.07 -3.34 -2.28
CA LEU A 267 1.63 -4.22 -1.20
C LEU A 267 1.81 -3.53 0.17
N GLU A 268 0.78 -3.60 1.00
CA GLU A 268 0.79 -3.22 2.42
C GLU A 268 0.55 -4.47 3.31
N GLY A 269 -0.59 -4.52 4.02
CA GLY A 269 -0.99 -5.61 4.88
C GLY A 269 -1.61 -6.82 4.18
N GLY A 270 -2.09 -7.77 4.98
CA GLY A 270 -2.69 -9.04 4.55
C GLY A 270 -1.85 -10.23 4.95
N TYR A 271 -2.26 -10.90 6.01
CA TYR A 271 -1.51 -11.88 6.80
C TYR A 271 -2.24 -13.23 6.88
N GLY A 272 -3.49 -13.28 6.42
CA GLY A 272 -4.30 -14.49 6.37
C GLY A 272 -3.75 -15.58 5.44
N ARG A 273 -4.19 -16.83 5.68
CA ARG A 273 -3.76 -17.97 4.87
C ARG A 273 -4.07 -17.79 3.39
N ASP A 274 -5.21 -17.21 3.04
CA ASP A 274 -5.62 -17.01 1.64
C ASP A 274 -5.14 -15.70 1.01
N PHE A 275 -4.24 -14.97 1.68
CA PHE A 275 -3.60 -13.76 1.17
C PHE A 275 -3.15 -13.86 -0.31
N PRO A 276 -2.46 -14.94 -0.77
CA PRO A 276 -2.08 -15.08 -2.16
C PRO A 276 -3.26 -15.04 -3.15
N ASN A 277 -4.40 -15.61 -2.77
CA ASN A 277 -5.60 -15.63 -3.60
C ASN A 277 -6.26 -14.26 -3.65
N CYS A 278 -6.26 -13.50 -2.55
CA CYS A 278 -6.72 -12.12 -2.51
C CYS A 278 -5.90 -11.24 -3.48
N VAL A 279 -4.57 -11.35 -3.43
CA VAL A 279 -3.64 -10.66 -4.36
C VAL A 279 -3.95 -11.05 -5.81
N LEU A 280 -4.02 -12.34 -6.13
CA LEU A 280 -4.31 -12.82 -7.48
C LEU A 280 -5.64 -12.26 -8.02
N ASN A 281 -6.69 -12.25 -7.19
CA ASN A 281 -8.00 -11.75 -7.58
C ASN A 281 -7.97 -10.24 -7.84
N PHE A 282 -7.34 -9.47 -6.95
CA PHE A 282 -7.13 -8.03 -7.17
C PHE A 282 -6.39 -7.75 -8.47
N LEU A 283 -5.28 -8.42 -8.72
CA LEU A 283 -4.49 -8.23 -9.94
C LEU A 283 -5.27 -8.63 -11.19
N ASN A 284 -6.02 -9.73 -11.16
CA ASN A 284 -6.91 -10.13 -12.27
C ASN A 284 -8.01 -9.11 -12.54
N GLY A 285 -8.53 -8.46 -11.48
CA GLY A 285 -9.50 -7.38 -11.63
C GLY A 285 -8.87 -6.14 -12.24
N LEU A 286 -7.68 -5.78 -11.75
CA LEU A 286 -6.93 -4.59 -12.16
C LEU A 286 -6.35 -4.71 -13.57
N SER A 287 -5.97 -5.91 -14.01
CA SER A 287 -5.32 -6.16 -15.32
C SER A 287 -6.28 -6.22 -16.50
N ARG A 288 -7.59 -6.41 -16.28
CA ARG A 288 -8.56 -6.54 -17.37
C ARG A 288 -8.84 -5.17 -18.00
N ASN A 289 -8.47 -5.04 -19.28
CA ASN A 289 -8.94 -3.98 -20.17
C ASN A 289 -10.37 -4.29 -20.65
N ARG A 290 -11.08 -3.26 -21.09
CA ARG A 290 -12.54 -3.13 -21.39
C ARG A 290 -13.30 -4.27 -22.11
N GLU A 291 -12.70 -5.36 -22.56
CA GLU A 291 -13.30 -6.24 -23.58
C GLU A 291 -14.11 -7.45 -23.08
N LEU A 292 -14.42 -7.57 -21.78
CA LEU A 292 -15.26 -8.68 -21.29
C LEU A 292 -16.32 -8.20 -20.30
N ILE A 293 -17.33 -7.51 -20.81
CA ILE A 293 -18.68 -7.42 -20.25
C ILE A 293 -19.67 -7.58 -21.40
#